data_AF-A0A349U3T5-F1
#
_entry.id   AF-A0A349U3T5-F1
#
_cell.length_a   1.000
_cell.length_b   1.000
_cell.length_c   1.000
_cell.angle_alpha   90.00
_cell.angle_beta   90.00
_cell.angle_gamma   90.00
#
_symmetry.space_group_name_H-M   'P 1'
#
loop_
_entity.id
_entity.type
_entity.pdbx_description
1 polymer ?
#
loop_
_entity_poly.entity_id
_entity_poly.type
_entity_poly.pdbx_seq_one_letter_code
_entity_poly.pdbx_strand_id
1 'polypeptide(L)'
;MKGIDLLSRNCPIRYIITRQALQEGWDCAFAYVLAILTNPTSQLSITQLVGRILRQPGARKTKVKELDESYVFCYRQRAKEVLESVKACFEAEGLGDLAGRTSF
;
A
#
# COMPACT_ATOMS: atom_id res chain seq x y z
N MET A 1 9.90 13.75 -9.59
CA MET A 1 8.76 14.30 -10.35
C MET A 1 8.53 15.73 -9.89
N LYS A 2 9.11 16.75 -10.55
CA LYS A 2 8.85 18.15 -10.19
C LYS A 2 7.70 18.67 -11.08
N GLY A 3 6.66 19.24 -10.46
CA GLY A 3 5.61 19.98 -11.16
C GLY A 3 4.29 19.23 -11.43
N ILE A 4 4.12 17.99 -10.97
CA ILE A 4 2.84 17.27 -11.09
C ILE A 4 2.27 17.05 -9.70
N ASP A 5 1.09 17.61 -9.45
CA ASP A 5 0.31 17.34 -8.25
C ASP A 5 -0.47 16.04 -8.44
N LEU A 6 0.02 14.95 -7.84
CA LEU A 6 -0.63 13.63 -7.87
C LEU A 6 -1.95 13.60 -7.08
N LEU A 7 -2.17 14.56 -6.18
CA LEU A 7 -3.41 14.68 -5.41
C LEU A 7 -4.48 15.51 -6.15
N SER A 8 -4.10 16.18 -7.23
CA SER A 8 -5.04 16.93 -8.06
C SER A 8 -6.07 15.98 -8.68
N ARG A 9 -7.36 16.35 -8.55
CA ARG A 9 -8.46 15.63 -9.20
C ARG A 9 -8.33 15.59 -10.73
N ASN A 10 -7.60 16.56 -11.31
CA ASN A 10 -7.36 16.65 -12.74
C ASN A 10 -6.05 15.98 -13.17
N CYS A 11 -5.31 15.37 -12.25
CA CYS A 11 -4.13 14.60 -12.60
C CYS A 11 -4.53 13.48 -13.57
N PRO A 12 -3.86 13.29 -14.71
CA PRO A 12 -4.16 12.18 -15.63
C PRO A 12 -3.48 10.86 -15.23
N ILE A 13 -2.53 10.90 -14.28
CA ILE A 13 -1.77 9.72 -13.86
C ILE A 13 -2.66 8.82 -13.02
N ARG A 14 -2.74 7.53 -13.41
CA ARG A 14 -3.53 6.50 -12.72
C ARG A 14 -2.69 5.35 -12.19
N TYR A 15 -1.53 5.11 -12.81
CA TYR A 15 -0.64 4.01 -12.47
C TYR A 15 0.79 4.54 -12.36
N ILE A 16 1.51 4.03 -11.38
CA ILE A 16 2.93 4.30 -11.21
C ILE A 16 3.61 2.95 -11.12
N ILE A 17 4.49 2.68 -12.08
CA ILE A 17 5.27 1.44 -12.15
C ILE A 17 6.72 1.81 -11.85
N THR A 18 7.31 1.13 -10.87
CA THR A 18 8.65 1.47 -10.38
C THR A 18 9.40 0.24 -9.89
N ARG A 19 10.73 0.24 -10.08
CA ARG A 19 11.62 -0.85 -9.67
C ARG A 19 12.20 -0.65 -8.27
N GLN A 20 12.45 0.59 -7.87
CA GLN A 20 13.12 0.97 -6.61
C GLN A 20 12.82 2.41 -6.15
N ALA A 21 11.97 3.15 -6.85
CA ALA A 21 11.99 4.63 -6.79
C ALA A 21 11.22 5.26 -5.62
N LEU A 22 10.76 4.47 -4.64
CA LEU A 22 9.87 4.98 -3.58
C LEU A 22 10.47 4.93 -2.17
N GLN A 23 11.66 4.35 -2.01
CA GLN A 23 12.29 4.19 -0.71
C GLN A 23 12.62 5.54 -0.05
N GLU A 24 13.00 6.58 -0.81
CA GLU A 24 13.40 7.88 -0.26
C GLU A 24 12.38 9.02 -0.38
N GLY A 25 11.13 8.78 -0.83
CA GLY A 25 10.23 9.93 -1.04
C GLY A 25 8.78 9.68 -1.47
N TRP A 26 8.22 8.48 -1.29
CA TRP A 26 6.80 8.26 -1.60
C TRP A 26 5.87 8.67 -0.47
N ASP A 27 5.14 9.77 -0.63
CA ASP A 27 3.99 10.11 0.21
C ASP A 27 2.78 10.37 -0.68
N CYS A 28 2.28 9.31 -1.31
CA CYS A 28 1.08 9.37 -2.12
C CYS A 28 -0.03 8.59 -1.44
N ALA A 29 -0.78 9.27 -0.56
CA ALA A 29 -1.98 8.73 0.06
C ALA A 29 -3.08 8.36 -0.96
N PHE A 30 -2.96 8.78 -2.23
CA PHE A 30 -3.90 8.43 -3.30
C PHE A 30 -3.84 6.97 -3.77
N ALA A 31 -2.80 6.22 -3.39
CA ALA A 31 -2.68 4.83 -3.81
C ALA A 31 -3.68 3.95 -3.04
N TYR A 32 -4.60 3.31 -3.75
CA TYR A 32 -5.54 2.33 -3.18
C TYR A 32 -5.08 0.88 -3.40
N VAL A 33 -4.27 0.65 -4.42
CA VAL A 33 -3.78 -0.68 -4.81
C VAL A 33 -2.26 -0.67 -4.94
N LEU A 34 -1.59 -1.60 -4.25
CA LEU A 34 -0.17 -1.88 -4.37
C LEU A 34 0.00 -3.28 -4.98
N ALA A 35 0.72 -3.37 -6.10
CA ALA A 35 1.12 -4.64 -6.69
C ALA A 35 2.63 -4.85 -6.56
N ILE A 36 3.03 -5.90 -5.84
CA ILE A 36 4.42 -6.33 -5.70
C ILE A 36 4.67 -7.48 -6.66
N LEU A 37 5.28 -7.15 -7.80
CA LEU A 37 5.62 -8.10 -8.86
C LEU A 37 7.01 -8.72 -8.69
N THR A 38 7.84 -8.16 -7.80
CA THR A 38 9.22 -8.58 -7.56
C THR A 38 9.29 -9.67 -6.48
N ASN A 39 10.50 -10.21 -6.24
CA ASN A 39 10.76 -11.09 -5.11
C ASN A 39 11.52 -10.32 -4.01
N PRO A 40 10.84 -9.44 -3.26
CA PRO A 40 11.50 -8.66 -2.23
C PRO A 40 12.05 -9.59 -1.14
N THR A 41 13.33 -9.42 -0.81
CA THR A 41 14.01 -10.21 0.23
C THR A 41 14.00 -9.51 1.59
N SER A 42 13.72 -8.21 1.61
CA SER A 42 13.72 -7.38 2.83
C SER A 42 12.30 -7.18 3.35
N GLN A 43 12.01 -7.77 4.51
CA GLN A 43 10.77 -7.58 5.25
C GLN A 43 10.52 -6.10 5.60
N LEU A 44 11.54 -5.43 6.14
CA LEU A 44 11.47 -4.01 6.51
C LEU A 44 11.01 -3.11 5.36
N SER A 45 11.54 -3.35 4.15
CA SER A 45 11.18 -2.56 2.97
C SER A 45 9.70 -2.72 2.59
N ILE A 46 9.16 -3.93 2.71
CA ILE A 46 7.75 -4.21 2.42
C ILE A 46 6.86 -3.60 3.50
N THR A 47 7.19 -3.77 4.78
CA THR A 47 6.44 -3.15 5.90
C THR A 47 6.29 -1.65 5.69
N GLN A 48 7.38 -0.96 5.35
CA GLN A 48 7.37 0.47 5.09
C GLN A 48 6.51 0.84 3.87
N LEU A 49 6.52 0.02 2.82
CA LEU A 49 5.72 0.25 1.62
C LEU A 49 4.23 0.03 1.89
N VAL A 50 3.88 -1.04 2.62
CA VAL A 50 2.51 -1.34 3.04
C VAL A 50 1.99 -0.24 3.99
N GLY A 51 2.79 0.19 4.95
CA GLY A 51 2.42 1.28 5.85
C GLY A 51 2.18 2.63 5.15
N ARG A 52 2.75 2.84 3.95
CA ARG A 52 2.48 4.03 3.13
C ARG A 52 1.16 3.94 2.39
N ILE A 53 0.74 2.75 1.96
CA ILE A 53 -0.54 2.58 1.24
C ILE A 53 -1.75 2.47 2.18
N LEU A 54 -1.57 1.95 3.40
CA LEU A 54 -2.63 1.90 4.41
C LEU A 54 -3.11 3.29 4.88
N ARG A 55 -2.42 4.37 4.50
CA ARG A 55 -2.84 5.74 4.78
C ARG A 55 -3.96 6.13 3.82
N GLN A 56 -5.20 6.15 4.30
CA GLN A 56 -6.35 6.63 3.51
C GLN A 56 -6.10 8.06 2.99
N PRO A 57 -6.35 8.34 1.70
CA PRO A 57 -6.27 9.68 1.15
C PRO A 57 -7.30 10.59 1.83
N GLY A 58 -6.82 11.65 2.47
CA GLY A 58 -7.68 12.62 3.15
C GLY A 58 -8.32 12.14 4.45
N ALA A 59 -7.99 10.94 4.96
CA ALA A 59 -8.46 10.37 6.23
C ALA A 59 -9.98 10.49 6.45
N ARG A 60 -10.76 10.36 5.37
CA ARG A 60 -12.22 10.51 5.36
C ARG A 60 -12.87 9.21 4.94
N LYS A 61 -13.77 8.70 5.77
CA LYS A 61 -14.64 7.58 5.42
C LYS A 61 -15.61 8.02 4.32
N THR A 62 -15.57 7.31 3.21
CA THR A 62 -16.46 7.49 2.06
C THR A 62 -17.79 6.78 2.25
N LYS A 63 -17.94 5.96 3.31
CA LYS A 63 -19.06 5.04 3.59
C LYS A 63 -19.18 3.90 2.57
N VAL A 64 -18.25 3.82 1.61
CA VAL A 64 -18.11 2.71 0.68
C VAL A 64 -16.91 1.92 1.16
N LYS A 65 -17.16 0.70 1.63
CA LYS A 65 -16.15 -0.12 2.31
C LYS A 65 -14.90 -0.31 1.43
N GLU A 66 -15.11 -0.56 0.15
CA GLU A 66 -14.06 -0.81 -0.85
C GLU A 66 -13.18 0.42 -1.09
N LEU A 67 -13.71 1.63 -0.88
CA LEU A 67 -12.97 2.89 -0.96
C LEU A 67 -12.40 3.32 0.40
N ASP A 68 -12.75 2.62 1.47
CA ASP A 68 -12.22 2.82 2.82
C ASP A 68 -11.10 1.80 3.14
N GLU A 69 -10.78 0.89 2.23
CA GLU A 69 -9.73 -0.12 2.36
C GLU A 69 -8.57 0.11 1.38
N SER A 70 -7.45 -0.58 1.62
CA SER A 70 -6.30 -0.61 0.71
C SER A 70 -5.94 -2.04 0.38
N TYR A 71 -5.56 -2.29 -0.87
CA TYR A 71 -5.33 -3.64 -1.39
C TYR A 71 -3.87 -3.84 -1.75
N VAL A 72 -3.28 -4.93 -1.25
CA VAL A 72 -1.90 -5.32 -1.55
C VAL A 72 -1.89 -6.68 -2.24
N PHE A 73 -1.38 -6.71 -3.47
CA PHE A 73 -1.26 -7.92 -4.28
C PHE A 73 0.21 -8.33 -4.39
N CYS A 74 0.49 -9.60 -4.15
CA CYS A 74 1.84 -10.19 -4.22
C CYS A 74 1.83 -11.35 -5.23
N TYR A 75 2.65 -11.27 -6.28
CA TYR A 75 2.68 -12.31 -7.33
C TYR A 75 3.43 -13.58 -6.91
N ARG A 76 4.41 -13.49 -6.01
CA ARG A 76 5.29 -14.61 -5.65
C ARG A 76 5.03 -15.13 -4.23
N GLN A 77 5.19 -16.44 -4.02
CA GLN A 77 4.96 -17.14 -2.75
C GLN A 77 5.74 -16.53 -1.57
N ARG A 78 7.03 -16.19 -1.74
CA ARG A 78 7.83 -15.59 -0.68
C ARG A 78 7.33 -14.20 -0.24
N ALA A 79 6.77 -13.43 -1.16
CA ALA A 79 6.17 -12.13 -0.82
C ALA A 79 4.88 -12.29 0.00
N LYS A 80 4.16 -13.41 -0.15
CA LYS A 80 2.99 -13.74 0.68
C LYS A 80 3.39 -13.99 2.13
N GLU A 81 4.41 -14.81 2.39
CA GLU A 81 4.92 -15.06 3.75
C GLU A 81 5.31 -13.76 4.45
N VAL A 82 5.98 -12.87 3.72
CA VAL A 82 6.36 -11.58 4.26
C VAL A 82 5.13 -10.70 4.51
N LEU A 83 4.14 -10.67 3.62
CA LEU A 83 2.91 -9.91 3.84
C LEU A 83 2.14 -10.38 5.08
N GLU A 84 2.04 -11.69 5.30
CA GLU A 84 1.41 -12.25 6.51
C GLU A 84 2.17 -11.83 7.77
N SER A 85 3.50 -11.83 7.75
CA SER A 85 4.30 -11.35 8.88
C SER A 85 4.10 -9.85 9.16
N VAL A 86 3.94 -9.05 8.11
CA VAL A 86 3.66 -7.61 8.22
C VAL A 86 2.27 -7.38 8.81
N LYS A 87 1.28 -8.17 8.37
CA LYS A 87 -0.08 -8.15 8.92
C LYS A 87 -0.07 -8.48 10.41
N ALA A 88 0.59 -9.57 10.80
CA ALA A 88 0.70 -9.96 12.21
C ALA A 88 1.39 -8.88 13.06
N CYS A 89 2.38 -8.17 12.51
CA CYS A 89 3.02 -7.05 13.18
C CYS A 89 2.05 -5.89 13.41
N PHE A 90 1.25 -5.52 12.40
CA PHE A 90 0.22 -4.48 12.55
C PHE A 90 -0.89 -4.88 13.52
N GLU A 91 -1.30 -6.16 13.51
CA GLU A 91 -2.27 -6.70 14.48
C GLU A 91 -1.73 -6.61 15.92
N ALA A 92 -0.46 -6.95 16.13
CA ALA A 92 0.21 -6.85 17.44
C ALA A 92 0.34 -5.39 17.93
N GLU A 93 0.47 -4.42 17.02
CA GLU A 93 0.51 -2.99 17.34
C GLU A 93 -0.88 -2.35 17.53
N GLY A 94 -1.96 -3.13 17.46
CA GLY A 94 -3.32 -2.65 17.71
C GLY A 94 -4.04 -2.06 16.48
N LEU A 95 -3.51 -2.30 15.27
CA LEU A 95 -4.13 -1.93 13.99
C LEU A 95 -5.01 -3.05 13.40
N GLY A 96 -5.44 -4.03 14.21
CA GLY A 96 -6.15 -5.23 13.75
C GLY A 96 -7.42 -4.97 12.93
N ASP A 97 -8.12 -3.86 13.15
CA ASP A 97 -9.33 -3.48 12.41
C ASP A 97 -9.08 -3.14 10.92
N LEU A 98 -7.83 -2.82 10.53
CA LEU A 98 -7.44 -2.56 9.13
C LEU A 98 -7.07 -3.84 8.36
N ALA A 99 -6.92 -4.97 9.04
CA ALA A 99 -6.39 -6.21 8.45
C ALA A 99 -7.50 -7.14 7.89
N GLY A 100 -8.75 -6.67 7.88
CA GLY A 100 -9.94 -7.48 7.71
C GLY A 100 -10.41 -7.68 6.27
N ARG A 101 -9.67 -8.48 5.47
CA ARG A 101 -10.15 -9.47 4.47
C ARG A 101 -9.15 -9.65 3.32
N THR A 102 -8.36 -10.72 3.38
CA THR A 102 -7.66 -11.28 2.23
C THR A 102 -8.55 -12.32 1.55
N SER A 103 -9.09 -12.02 0.37
CA SER A 103 -9.60 -13.04 -0.55
C SER A 103 -8.48 -13.40 -1.53
N PHE A 104 -8.15 -14.70 -1.60
CA PHE A 104 -7.26 -15.27 -2.62
C PHE A 104 -7.96 -15.37 -3.96
#